data_AF-A0A2W5VPZ5-F1
#
_entry.id   AF-A0A2W5VPZ5-F1
#
_cell.length_a   1.000
_cell.length_b   1.000
_cell.length_c   1.000
_cell.angle_alpha   90.00
_cell.angle_beta   90.00
_cell.angle_gamma   90.00
#
_symmetry.space_group_name_H-M   'P 1'
#
loop_
_entity.id
_entity.type
_entity.pdbx_description
1 polymer ?
#
loop_
_entity_poly.entity_id
_entity_poly.type
_entity_poly.pdbx_seq_one_letter_code
_entity_poly.pdbx_strand_id
1 'polypeptide(L)'
;MPLSSSRLRTILTPDRLGWVGVCAFVLGASLISNWLQSPLAEQRQFPFLWIAAPLWAGGWLLTRDKVEAWLGRFNLDGTGAWLTTRAERLRRLTALPFCAVAVLELGLIGWALWRLGDAPRLAVSAAIVLALLVFMIVFIWRTWRVRLELRIDAAGVFAPAWRRAYGWDEIAFAVQPNGGRDLRLVLTPEAAEKHGCAALLTTPLGPTGLQANEALAALRTTRPDLPIRPWTSNGVVLPIRGATDVPDTVEVTTYG
;
A
#
# COMPACT_ATOMS: atom_id res chain seq x y z
N MET A 1 -41.78 -12.15 -14.74
CA MET A 1 -41.29 -11.41 -13.56
C MET A 1 -39.93 -10.83 -13.87
N PRO A 2 -39.78 -9.52 -14.09
CA PRO A 2 -38.50 -8.91 -14.40
C PRO A 2 -37.66 -8.79 -13.12
N LEU A 3 -36.45 -9.33 -13.15
CA LEU A 3 -35.47 -9.18 -12.07
C LEU A 3 -35.05 -7.71 -12.00
N SER A 4 -35.41 -7.07 -10.88
CA SER A 4 -35.07 -5.69 -10.55
C SER A 4 -33.56 -5.43 -10.69
N SER A 5 -33.21 -4.38 -11.42
CA SER A 5 -31.86 -3.85 -11.66
C SER A 5 -31.09 -3.50 -10.39
N SER A 6 -31.75 -3.46 -9.22
CA SER A 6 -31.09 -3.24 -7.93
C SER A 6 -30.29 -4.45 -7.44
N ARG A 7 -30.71 -5.70 -7.75
CA ARG A 7 -29.98 -6.91 -7.32
C ARG A 7 -28.67 -7.11 -8.09
N LEU A 8 -28.62 -6.72 -9.36
CA LEU A 8 -27.41 -6.79 -10.19
C LEU A 8 -26.32 -5.82 -9.71
N ARG A 9 -26.68 -4.65 -9.17
CA ARG A 9 -25.71 -3.70 -8.60
C ARG A 9 -25.06 -4.20 -7.32
N THR A 10 -25.78 -4.93 -6.48
CA THR A 10 -25.20 -5.55 -5.26
C THR A 10 -24.19 -6.68 -5.56
N ILE A 11 -24.28 -7.32 -6.72
CA ILE A 11 -23.33 -8.38 -7.14
C ILE A 11 -22.02 -7.77 -7.66
N LEU A 12 -22.05 -6.51 -8.11
CA LEU A 12 -20.92 -5.76 -8.66
C LEU A 12 -20.28 -4.82 -7.62
N THR A 13 -20.00 -5.35 -6.43
CA THR A 13 -19.09 -4.67 -5.50
C THR A 13 -17.64 -4.93 -5.94
N PRO A 14 -16.74 -3.93 -5.86
CA PRO A 14 -15.36 -4.03 -6.33
C PRO A 14 -14.57 -5.20 -5.69
N ASP A 15 -14.95 -5.60 -4.48
CA ASP A 15 -14.36 -6.76 -3.80
C ASP A 15 -14.71 -8.10 -4.47
N ARG A 16 -15.90 -8.26 -5.06
CA ARG A 16 -16.33 -9.51 -5.72
C ARG A 16 -15.73 -9.67 -7.12
N LEU A 17 -15.53 -8.56 -7.85
CA LEU A 17 -14.81 -8.56 -9.12
C LEU A 17 -13.35 -9.00 -8.95
N GLY A 18 -12.72 -8.63 -7.82
CA GLY A 18 -11.40 -9.12 -7.45
C GLY A 18 -11.35 -10.65 -7.30
N TRP A 19 -12.29 -11.24 -6.57
CA TRP A 19 -12.34 -12.70 -6.35
C TRP A 19 -12.64 -13.50 -7.61
N VAL A 20 -13.56 -13.02 -8.47
CA VAL A 20 -13.83 -13.68 -9.76
C VAL A 20 -12.59 -13.66 -10.65
N GLY A 21 -11.86 -12.55 -10.69
CA GLY A 21 -10.58 -12.46 -11.42
C GLY A 21 -9.52 -13.42 -10.87
N VAL A 22 -9.40 -13.51 -9.54
CA VAL A 22 -8.48 -14.45 -8.89
C VAL A 22 -8.86 -15.90 -9.19
N CYS A 23 -10.14 -16.26 -9.08
CA CYS A 23 -10.61 -17.61 -9.42
C CYS A 23 -10.38 -17.95 -10.89
N ALA A 24 -10.67 -17.02 -11.81
CA ALA A 24 -10.42 -17.20 -13.24
C ALA A 24 -8.93 -17.37 -13.54
N PHE A 25 -8.07 -16.60 -12.87
CA PHE A 25 -6.62 -16.75 -12.98
C PHE A 25 -6.14 -18.11 -12.47
N VAL A 26 -6.61 -18.54 -11.29
CA VAL A 26 -6.26 -19.85 -10.71
C VAL A 26 -6.75 -21.00 -11.60
N LEU A 27 -7.97 -20.92 -12.12
CA LEU A 27 -8.51 -21.91 -13.05
C LEU A 27 -7.71 -21.96 -14.35
N GLY A 28 -7.42 -20.80 -14.95
CA GLY A 28 -6.61 -20.70 -16.17
C GLY A 28 -5.21 -21.25 -15.98
N ALA A 29 -4.53 -20.88 -14.89
CA ALA A 29 -3.21 -21.40 -14.53
C ALA A 29 -3.25 -22.93 -14.32
N SER A 30 -4.30 -23.45 -13.68
CA SER A 30 -4.47 -24.89 -13.44
C SER A 30 -4.70 -25.65 -14.75
N LEU A 31 -5.55 -25.13 -15.64
CA LEU A 31 -5.81 -25.73 -16.95
C LEU A 31 -4.56 -25.77 -17.82
N ILE A 32 -3.81 -24.66 -17.89
CA ILE A 32 -2.55 -24.58 -18.64
C ILE A 32 -1.51 -25.53 -18.05
N SER A 33 -1.39 -25.56 -16.72
CA SER A 33 -0.47 -26.48 -16.03
C SER A 33 -0.80 -27.94 -16.34
N ASN A 34 -2.07 -28.32 -16.23
CA ASN A 34 -2.51 -29.69 -16.53
C ASN A 34 -2.28 -30.06 -18.00
N TRP A 35 -2.55 -29.13 -18.91
CA TRP A 35 -2.29 -29.33 -20.33
C TRP A 35 -0.79 -29.53 -20.63
N LEU A 36 0.06 -28.67 -20.09
CA LEU A 36 1.53 -28.77 -20.22
C LEU A 36 2.08 -30.07 -19.63
N GLN A 37 1.51 -30.54 -18.52
CA GLN A 37 1.97 -31.76 -17.82
C GLN A 37 1.34 -33.06 -18.33
N SER A 38 0.27 -33.00 -19.13
CA SER A 38 -0.38 -34.19 -19.67
C SER A 38 0.50 -35.20 -20.45
N PRO A 39 1.62 -34.84 -21.11
CA PRO A 39 2.46 -35.81 -21.82
C PRO A 39 3.57 -36.39 -20.92
N LEU A 40 3.67 -35.93 -19.66
CA LEU A 40 4.73 -36.31 -18.73
C LEU A 40 4.28 -37.53 -17.91
N ALA A 41 5.19 -38.48 -17.71
CA ALA A 41 4.94 -39.68 -16.91
C ALA A 41 4.73 -39.37 -15.42
N GLU A 42 5.37 -38.32 -14.91
CA GLU A 42 5.20 -37.83 -13.54
C GLU A 42 4.53 -36.46 -13.58
N GLN A 43 3.32 -36.37 -13.03
CA GLN A 43 2.66 -35.09 -12.79
C GLN A 43 3.32 -34.41 -11.60
N ARG A 44 3.96 -33.26 -11.86
CA ARG A 44 4.55 -32.45 -10.80
C ARG A 44 3.49 -31.53 -10.23
N GLN A 45 3.05 -31.85 -9.02
CA GLN A 45 2.29 -30.91 -8.23
C GLN A 45 3.18 -29.72 -7.91
N PHE A 46 2.74 -28.52 -8.29
CA PHE A 46 3.41 -27.30 -7.87
C PHE A 46 3.46 -27.28 -6.32
N PRO A 47 4.64 -27.13 -5.70
CA PRO A 47 4.77 -27.17 -4.24
C PRO A 47 4.30 -25.85 -3.58
N PHE A 48 3.07 -25.43 -3.92
CA PHE A 48 2.46 -24.16 -3.53
C PHE A 48 2.50 -23.95 -2.02
N LEU A 49 2.18 -24.98 -1.23
CA LEU A 49 2.11 -24.91 0.23
C LEU A 49 3.50 -24.75 0.88
N TRP A 50 4.51 -25.45 0.37
CA TRP A 50 5.88 -25.41 0.91
C TRP A 50 6.58 -24.08 0.64
N ILE A 51 6.16 -23.35 -0.40
CA ILE A 51 6.69 -22.03 -0.74
C ILE A 51 5.85 -20.93 -0.09
N ALA A 52 4.54 -21.10 -0.03
CA ALA A 52 3.64 -20.15 0.63
C ALA A 52 3.94 -20.01 2.12
N ALA A 53 4.29 -21.10 2.82
CA ALA A 53 4.57 -21.09 4.26
C ALA A 53 5.75 -20.18 4.66
N PRO A 54 6.97 -20.31 4.10
CA PRO A 54 8.10 -19.42 4.42
C PRO A 54 7.89 -17.99 3.92
N LEU A 55 7.14 -17.79 2.82
CA LEU A 55 6.78 -16.44 2.35
C LEU A 55 5.81 -15.74 3.29
N TRP A 56 4.81 -16.47 3.78
CA TRP A 56 3.87 -15.97 4.77
C TRP A 56 4.58 -15.71 6.10
N ALA A 57 5.44 -16.62 6.55
CA ALA A 57 6.24 -16.44 7.76
C ALA A 57 7.21 -15.26 7.66
N GLY A 58 7.91 -15.10 6.53
CA GLY A 58 8.81 -13.98 6.26
C GLY A 58 8.08 -12.64 6.16
N GLY A 59 6.94 -12.61 5.47
CA GLY A 59 6.07 -11.44 5.42
C GLY A 59 5.55 -11.05 6.80
N TRP A 60 5.12 -12.03 7.60
CA TRP A 60 4.65 -11.83 8.97
C TRP A 60 5.77 -11.33 9.90
N LEU A 61 6.98 -11.88 9.78
CA LEU A 61 8.16 -11.40 10.51
C LEU A 61 8.46 -9.93 10.19
N LEU A 62 8.33 -9.52 8.93
CA LEU A 62 8.52 -8.14 8.49
C LEU A 62 7.42 -7.18 8.97
N THR A 63 6.27 -7.68 9.43
CA THR A 63 5.21 -6.86 10.05
C THR A 63 5.41 -6.60 11.55
N ARG A 64 6.45 -7.18 12.15
CA ARG A 64 6.74 -6.96 13.58
C ARG A 64 7.31 -5.56 13.76
N ASP A 65 6.69 -4.77 14.63
CA ASP A 65 7.08 -3.38 14.93
C ASP A 65 8.59 -3.24 15.25
N LYS A 66 9.19 -4.24 15.91
CA LYS A 66 10.62 -4.26 16.22
C LYS A 66 11.51 -4.34 14.97
N VAL A 67 11.15 -5.17 13.99
CA VAL A 67 11.90 -5.35 12.74
C VAL A 67 11.75 -4.11 11.87
N GLU A 68 10.54 -3.55 11.84
CA GLU A 68 10.27 -2.33 11.09
C GLU A 68 10.97 -1.11 11.69
N ALA A 69 10.94 -0.95 13.01
CA ALA A 69 11.67 0.12 13.71
C ALA A 69 13.18 -0.01 13.49
N TRP A 70 13.74 -1.22 13.52
CA TRP A 70 15.15 -1.46 13.24
C TRP A 70 15.52 -1.09 11.79
N LEU A 71 14.70 -1.50 10.81
CA LEU A 71 14.91 -1.15 9.39
C LEU A 71 14.63 0.34 9.09
N GLY A 72 13.77 0.99 9.86
CA GLY A 72 13.42 2.42 9.77
C GLY A 72 14.56 3.34 10.20
N ARG A 73 15.41 2.91 11.14
CA ARG A 73 16.61 3.68 11.58
C ARG A 73 17.57 4.00 10.43
N PHE A 74 17.58 3.20 9.37
CA PHE A 74 18.43 3.38 8.19
C PHE A 74 17.78 4.24 7.09
N ASN A 75 16.63 4.87 7.37
CA ASN A 75 15.80 5.53 6.37
C ASN A 75 15.58 7.04 6.65
N LEU A 76 16.21 7.58 7.69
CA LEU A 76 16.20 9.00 8.02
C LEU A 76 17.30 9.70 7.22
N ASP A 77 16.92 10.40 6.16
CA ASP A 77 17.77 11.47 5.64
C ASP A 77 17.63 12.65 6.62
N GLY A 78 18.76 13.18 7.11
CA GLY A 78 18.80 14.31 8.06
C GLY A 78 18.23 15.64 7.54
N THR A 79 17.47 15.61 6.45
CA THR A 79 16.92 16.74 5.70
C THR A 79 15.41 16.92 5.87
N GLY A 80 14.76 16.16 6.77
CA GLY A 80 13.30 16.23 6.97
C GLY A 80 12.50 15.54 5.86
N ALA A 81 13.15 14.68 5.08
CA ALA A 81 12.53 13.85 4.05
C ALA A 81 12.48 12.39 4.51
N TRP A 82 11.29 11.79 4.43
CA TRP A 82 11.07 10.37 4.70
C TRP A 82 10.76 9.63 3.41
N LEU A 83 11.59 8.61 3.18
CA LEU A 83 11.53 7.78 2.00
C LEU A 83 10.78 6.47 2.30
N THR A 84 10.40 5.71 1.27
CA THR A 84 9.84 4.36 1.47
C THR A 84 10.84 3.48 2.23
N THR A 85 10.39 2.83 3.32
CA THR A 85 11.28 1.99 4.14
C THR A 85 11.86 0.82 3.36
N ARG A 86 13.03 0.36 3.80
CA ARG A 86 13.59 -0.91 3.33
C ARG A 86 12.66 -2.08 3.69
N ALA A 87 12.03 -2.04 4.86
CA ALA A 87 11.07 -3.06 5.33
C ALA A 87 9.89 -3.24 4.37
N GLU A 88 9.22 -2.15 3.98
CA GLU A 88 8.09 -2.22 3.06
C GLU A 88 8.53 -2.67 1.66
N ARG A 89 9.72 -2.27 1.21
CA ARG A 89 10.30 -2.77 -0.06
C ARG A 89 10.57 -4.27 0.01
N LEU A 90 11.22 -4.75 1.07
CA LEU A 90 11.44 -6.17 1.34
C LEU A 90 10.12 -6.95 1.41
N ARG A 91 9.10 -6.37 2.06
CA ARG A 91 7.76 -6.96 2.15
C ARG A 91 7.12 -7.13 0.76
N ARG A 92 7.27 -6.17 -0.14
CA ARG A 92 6.79 -6.31 -1.52
C ARG A 92 7.57 -7.37 -2.30
N LEU A 93 8.87 -7.53 -2.02
CA LEU A 93 9.71 -8.54 -2.66
C LEU A 93 9.42 -9.97 -2.19
N THR A 94 8.64 -10.19 -1.12
CA THR A 94 8.26 -11.55 -0.70
C THR A 94 7.41 -12.28 -1.74
N ALA A 95 6.84 -11.59 -2.73
CA ALA A 95 6.18 -12.25 -3.85
C ALA A 95 7.17 -12.87 -4.87
N LEU A 96 8.44 -12.44 -4.89
CA LEU A 96 9.41 -12.89 -5.91
C LEU A 96 9.79 -14.36 -5.83
N PRO A 97 10.01 -14.96 -4.64
CA PRO A 97 10.32 -16.38 -4.57
C PRO A 97 9.22 -17.26 -5.19
N PHE A 98 7.94 -16.84 -5.13
CA PHE A 98 6.85 -17.54 -5.80
C PHE A 98 7.03 -17.53 -7.33
N CYS A 99 7.34 -16.37 -7.91
CA CYS A 99 7.63 -16.27 -9.35
C CYS A 99 8.90 -17.04 -9.73
N ALA A 100 9.94 -17.03 -8.88
CA ALA A 100 11.19 -17.74 -9.12
C ALA A 100 10.98 -19.27 -9.17
N VAL A 101 10.19 -19.83 -8.26
CA VAL A 101 9.86 -21.26 -8.34
C VAL A 101 8.99 -21.56 -9.54
N ALA A 102 8.04 -20.69 -9.89
CA ALA A 102 7.23 -20.88 -11.09
C ALA A 102 8.08 -20.94 -12.36
N VAL A 103 9.08 -20.07 -12.48
CA VAL A 103 10.06 -20.09 -13.58
C VAL A 103 10.87 -21.40 -13.57
N LEU A 104 11.33 -21.85 -12.40
CA LEU A 104 12.08 -23.11 -12.26
C LEU A 104 11.26 -24.31 -12.74
N GLU A 105 10.03 -24.48 -12.23
CA GLU A 105 9.16 -25.61 -12.59
C GLU A 105 8.79 -25.60 -14.08
N LEU A 106 8.42 -24.45 -14.63
CA LEU A 106 8.12 -24.33 -16.06
C LEU A 106 9.36 -24.60 -16.94
N GLY A 107 10.55 -24.22 -16.48
CA GLY A 107 11.81 -24.58 -17.13
C GLY A 107 12.06 -26.09 -17.16
N LEU A 108 11.79 -26.78 -16.05
CA LEU A 108 11.92 -28.25 -15.96
C LEU A 108 10.88 -28.96 -16.84
N ILE A 109 9.63 -28.48 -16.86
CA ILE A 109 8.58 -28.95 -17.77
C ILE A 109 9.00 -28.71 -19.23
N GLY A 110 9.51 -27.52 -19.56
CA GLY A 110 9.99 -27.18 -20.89
C GLY A 110 11.12 -28.11 -21.35
N TRP A 111 12.07 -28.41 -20.47
CA TRP A 111 13.14 -29.37 -20.76
C TRP A 111 12.61 -30.79 -21.07
N ALA A 112 11.61 -31.25 -20.31
CA ALA A 112 10.98 -32.54 -20.57
C ALA A 112 10.21 -32.56 -21.90
N LEU A 113 9.47 -31.48 -22.20
CA LEU A 113 8.75 -31.32 -23.48
C LEU A 113 9.71 -31.25 -24.68
N TRP A 114 10.86 -30.60 -24.53
CA TRP A 114 11.92 -30.60 -25.54
C TRP A 114 12.40 -32.02 -25.85
N ARG A 115 12.64 -32.85 -24.81
CA ARG A 115 13.03 -34.26 -24.98
C ARG A 115 11.97 -35.10 -25.68
N LEU A 116 10.69 -34.74 -25.51
CA LEU A 116 9.55 -35.39 -26.17
C LEU A 116 9.29 -34.87 -27.59
N GLY A 117 9.98 -33.81 -28.02
CA GLY A 117 9.76 -33.17 -29.32
C GLY A 117 8.45 -32.37 -29.44
N ASP A 118 7.80 -32.05 -28.33
CA ASP A 118 6.54 -31.30 -28.31
C ASP A 118 6.78 -29.79 -28.40
N ALA A 119 7.05 -29.34 -29.63
CA ALA A 119 7.32 -27.94 -29.95
C ALA A 119 6.19 -26.95 -29.54
N PRO A 120 4.88 -27.22 -29.73
CA PRO A 120 3.86 -26.25 -29.35
C PRO A 120 3.77 -26.06 -27.83
N ARG A 121 3.86 -27.13 -27.03
CA ARG A 121 3.83 -27.00 -25.56
C ARG A 121 5.09 -26.34 -25.02
N LEU A 122 6.24 -26.63 -25.64
CA LEU A 122 7.50 -25.95 -25.32
C LEU A 122 7.41 -24.44 -25.57
N ALA A 123 6.89 -24.03 -26.73
CA ALA A 123 6.76 -22.62 -27.08
C ALA A 123 5.86 -21.87 -26.07
N VAL A 124 4.75 -22.49 -25.65
CA VAL A 124 3.88 -21.94 -24.60
C VAL A 124 4.62 -21.84 -23.27
N SER A 125 5.32 -22.89 -22.84
CA SER A 125 6.09 -22.86 -21.59
C SER A 125 7.15 -21.75 -21.60
N ALA A 126 7.92 -21.64 -22.70
CA ALA A 126 8.94 -20.61 -22.87
C ALA A 126 8.34 -19.19 -22.86
N ALA A 127 7.19 -18.98 -23.49
CA ALA A 127 6.50 -17.70 -23.48
C ALA A 127 6.06 -17.30 -22.06
N ILE A 128 5.54 -18.24 -21.28
CA ILE A 128 5.14 -17.98 -19.88
C ILE A 128 6.37 -17.68 -19.02
N VAL A 129 7.46 -18.44 -19.17
CA VAL A 129 8.74 -18.17 -18.48
C VAL A 129 9.26 -16.77 -18.80
N LEU A 130 9.28 -16.39 -20.07
CA LEU A 130 9.71 -15.06 -20.49
C LEU A 130 8.83 -13.96 -19.89
N ALA A 131 7.50 -14.14 -19.92
CA ALA A 131 6.56 -13.19 -19.32
C ALA A 131 6.79 -13.04 -17.80
N LEU A 132 7.00 -14.15 -17.08
CA LEU A 132 7.32 -14.14 -15.65
C LEU A 132 8.65 -13.44 -15.36
N LEU A 133 9.70 -13.68 -16.15
CA LEU A 133 10.99 -13.02 -15.99
C LEU A 133 10.89 -11.51 -16.21
N VAL A 134 10.20 -11.08 -17.28
CA VAL A 134 9.97 -9.65 -17.54
C VAL A 134 9.17 -9.02 -16.39
N PHE A 135 8.12 -9.70 -15.92
CA PHE A 135 7.34 -9.25 -14.78
C PHE A 135 8.21 -9.11 -13.52
N MET A 136 9.05 -10.11 -13.21
CA MET A 136 9.96 -10.06 -12.05
C MET A 136 10.93 -8.89 -12.15
N ILE A 137 11.56 -8.65 -13.31
CA ILE A 137 12.50 -7.54 -13.51
C ILE A 137 11.80 -6.20 -13.31
N VAL A 138 10.64 -6.01 -13.94
CA VAL A 138 9.85 -4.77 -13.81
C VAL A 138 9.39 -4.58 -12.36
N PHE A 139 8.96 -5.66 -11.70
CA PHE A 139 8.50 -5.64 -10.32
C PHE A 139 9.63 -5.27 -9.35
N ILE A 140 10.81 -5.90 -9.49
CA ILE A 140 12.01 -5.56 -8.72
C ILE A 140 12.36 -4.10 -8.92
N TRP A 141 12.47 -3.65 -10.17
CA TRP A 141 12.83 -2.25 -10.46
C TRP A 141 11.82 -1.29 -9.82
N ARG A 142 10.51 -1.49 -10.06
CA ARG A 142 9.47 -0.61 -9.51
C ARG A 142 9.44 -0.58 -7.98
N THR A 143 9.75 -1.71 -7.34
CA THR A 143 9.77 -1.86 -5.88
C THR A 143 11.05 -1.28 -5.27
N TRP A 144 12.18 -1.38 -5.95
CA TRP A 144 13.46 -0.91 -5.44
C TRP A 144 13.63 0.61 -5.55
N ARG A 145 12.89 1.27 -6.46
CA ARG A 145 12.90 2.73 -6.56
C ARG A 145 12.54 3.37 -5.22
N VAL A 146 13.48 4.15 -4.69
CA VAL A 146 13.26 4.99 -3.52
C VAL A 146 12.23 6.05 -3.89
N ARG A 147 11.18 6.21 -3.08
CA ARG A 147 10.18 7.25 -3.27
C ARG A 147 10.14 8.13 -2.04
N LEU A 148 10.02 9.43 -2.28
CA LEU A 148 9.66 10.38 -1.24
C LEU A 148 8.18 10.16 -0.90
N GLU A 149 7.89 9.90 0.36
CA GLU A 149 6.53 9.59 0.84
C GLU A 149 6.03 10.67 1.80
N LEU A 150 6.94 11.31 2.54
CA LEU A 150 6.64 12.49 3.33
C LEU A 150 7.85 13.42 3.34
N ARG A 151 7.62 14.72 3.24
CA ARG A 151 8.65 15.74 3.48
C ARG A 151 8.07 16.81 4.39
N ILE A 152 8.80 17.16 5.44
CA ILE A 152 8.50 18.27 6.35
C ILE A 152 9.76 19.12 6.40
N ASP A 153 9.71 20.29 5.79
CA ASP A 153 10.84 21.21 5.69
C ASP A 153 10.38 22.66 5.90
N ALA A 154 11.30 23.61 5.75
CA ALA A 154 10.98 25.04 5.89
C ALA A 154 9.93 25.53 4.88
N ALA A 155 9.76 24.85 3.73
CA ALA A 155 8.78 25.22 2.73
C ALA A 155 7.37 24.70 3.05
N GLY A 156 7.25 23.66 3.88
CA GLY A 156 5.96 23.13 4.32
C GLY A 156 5.93 21.61 4.41
N VAL A 157 4.74 21.04 4.16
CA VAL A 157 4.52 19.59 4.22
C VAL A 157 4.09 19.05 2.86
N PHE A 158 4.80 18.03 2.39
CA PHE A 158 4.49 17.32 1.15
C PHE A 158 4.23 15.85 1.42
N ALA A 159 3.17 15.31 0.82
CA ALA A 159 2.95 13.88 0.67
C ALA A 159 2.47 13.58 -0.76
N PRO A 160 2.92 12.47 -1.40
CA PRO A 160 2.47 12.10 -2.74
C PRO A 160 0.96 11.93 -2.87
N ALA A 161 0.30 11.51 -1.79
CA ALA A 161 -1.15 11.37 -1.71
C ALA A 161 -1.88 12.69 -2.03
N TRP A 162 -1.26 13.83 -1.69
CA TRP A 162 -1.83 15.15 -1.92
C TRP A 162 -1.35 15.77 -3.24
N ARG A 163 -0.34 15.17 -3.89
CA ARG A 163 0.26 15.60 -5.17
C ARG A 163 0.91 16.99 -5.14
N ARG A 164 1.05 17.61 -3.97
CA ARG A 164 1.63 18.94 -3.78
C ARG A 164 2.21 19.12 -2.38
N ALA A 165 3.01 20.16 -2.23
CA ALA A 165 3.42 20.67 -0.94
C ALA A 165 2.39 21.72 -0.47
N TYR A 166 2.07 21.71 0.81
CA TYR A 166 1.29 22.77 1.45
C TYR A 166 2.21 23.63 2.30
N GLY A 167 2.14 24.94 2.07
CA GLY A 167 2.90 25.92 2.84
C GLY A 167 2.45 25.96 4.30
N TRP A 168 3.32 26.45 5.18
CA TRP A 168 2.98 26.59 6.60
C TRP A 168 1.82 27.56 6.86
N ASP A 169 1.64 28.54 5.99
CA ASP A 169 0.52 29.49 5.98
C ASP A 169 -0.80 28.88 5.53
N GLU A 170 -0.75 27.78 4.78
CA GLU A 170 -1.92 27.04 4.31
C GLU A 170 -2.43 26.03 5.35
N ILE A 171 -1.64 25.72 6.38
CA ILE A 171 -1.94 24.72 7.40
C ILE A 171 -2.45 25.41 8.67
N ALA A 172 -3.71 25.18 9.01
CA ALA A 172 -4.33 25.72 10.21
C ALA A 172 -3.86 24.99 11.48
N PHE A 173 -3.90 23.66 11.48
CA PHE A 173 -3.45 22.83 12.60
C PHE A 173 -3.22 21.37 12.18
N ALA A 174 -2.45 20.64 12.98
CA ALA A 174 -2.32 19.20 12.85
C ALA A 174 -3.26 18.48 13.86
N VAL A 175 -3.74 17.31 13.47
CA VAL A 175 -4.63 16.51 14.32
C VAL A 175 -3.80 15.47 15.07
N GLN A 176 -4.03 15.36 16.38
CA GLN A 176 -3.44 14.31 17.19
C GLN A 176 -4.05 12.95 16.81
N PRO A 177 -3.23 11.94 16.51
CA PRO A 177 -3.71 10.60 16.20
C PRO A 177 -4.32 9.96 17.46
N ASN A 178 -5.49 9.33 17.32
CA ASN A 178 -6.09 8.48 18.37
C ASN A 178 -5.52 7.04 18.38
N GLY A 179 -4.42 6.82 17.64
CA GLY A 179 -3.86 5.51 17.33
C GLY A 179 -3.69 5.32 15.81
N GLY A 180 -2.74 4.48 15.41
CA GLY A 180 -2.47 4.18 14.00
C GLY A 180 -1.28 4.95 13.40
N ARG A 181 -1.18 4.91 12.07
CA ARG A 181 -0.05 5.45 11.30
C ARG A 181 -0.50 6.47 10.27
N ASP A 182 -1.49 7.30 10.59
CA ASP A 182 -1.95 8.34 9.67
C ASP A 182 -1.52 9.70 10.18
N LEU A 183 -0.95 10.52 9.29
CA LEU A 183 -0.79 11.95 9.53
C LEU A 183 -2.00 12.69 8.96
N ARG A 184 -2.57 13.58 9.78
CA ARG A 184 -3.73 14.38 9.42
C ARG A 184 -3.43 15.86 9.64
N LEU A 185 -3.62 16.65 8.58
CA LEU A 185 -3.45 18.10 8.58
C LEU A 185 -4.76 18.77 8.20
N VAL A 186 -5.08 19.88 8.87
CA VAL A 186 -6.21 20.73 8.53
C VAL A 186 -5.70 22.00 7.88
N LEU A 187 -6.19 22.29 6.69
CA LEU A 187 -5.90 23.49 5.93
C LEU A 187 -6.73 24.67 6.41
N THR A 188 -6.24 25.87 6.15
CA THR A 188 -7.06 27.08 6.26
C THR A 188 -8.21 27.06 5.25
N PRO A 189 -9.36 27.68 5.55
CA PRO A 189 -10.48 27.75 4.62
C PRO A 189 -10.08 28.35 3.27
N GLU A 190 -9.24 29.38 3.29
CA GLU A 190 -8.76 30.08 2.10
C GLU A 190 -7.90 29.15 1.23
N ALA A 191 -7.05 28.32 1.84
CA ALA A 191 -6.25 27.33 1.12
C ALA A 191 -7.11 26.19 0.57
N ALA A 192 -8.07 25.69 1.36
CA ALA A 192 -8.96 24.63 0.91
C ALA A 192 -9.79 25.06 -0.32
N GLU A 193 -10.33 26.28 -0.29
CA GLU A 193 -11.10 26.88 -1.39
C GLU A 193 -10.22 27.15 -2.62
N LYS A 194 -9.07 27.82 -2.42
CA LYS A 194 -8.11 28.12 -3.50
C LYS A 194 -7.69 26.88 -4.28
N HIS A 195 -7.58 25.74 -3.59
CA HIS A 195 -7.10 24.49 -4.17
C HIS A 195 -8.21 23.49 -4.47
N GLY A 196 -9.47 23.86 -4.27
CA GLY A 196 -10.63 23.01 -4.55
C GLY A 196 -10.58 21.64 -3.86
N CYS A 197 -10.04 21.59 -2.63
CA CYS A 197 -9.79 20.33 -1.92
C CYS A 197 -10.45 20.32 -0.54
N ALA A 198 -10.63 19.12 0.03
CA ALA A 198 -11.11 19.00 1.40
C ALA A 198 -10.09 19.63 2.35
N ALA A 199 -10.56 20.39 3.34
CA ALA A 199 -9.66 21.03 4.30
C ALA A 199 -8.94 20.01 5.18
N LEU A 200 -9.45 18.78 5.35
CA LEU A 200 -8.75 17.71 6.05
C LEU A 200 -7.94 16.87 5.06
N LEU A 201 -6.62 16.96 5.15
CA LEU A 201 -5.69 16.11 4.44
C LEU A 201 -5.29 14.93 5.31
N THR A 202 -5.36 13.72 4.76
CA THR A 202 -4.91 12.49 5.44
C THR A 202 -3.86 11.80 4.57
N THR A 203 -2.78 11.30 5.18
CA THR A 203 -1.80 10.46 4.49
C THR A 203 -1.36 9.28 5.37
N PRO A 204 -1.33 8.04 4.85
CA PRO A 204 -0.82 6.90 5.59
C PRO A 204 0.72 6.94 5.63
N LEU A 205 1.28 6.84 6.83
CA LEU A 205 2.71 6.76 7.15
C LEU A 205 3.22 5.31 7.21
N GLY A 206 2.34 4.32 7.02
CA GLY A 206 2.74 2.90 6.97
C GLY A 206 3.96 2.63 6.06
N PRO A 207 4.00 3.14 4.81
CA PRO A 207 5.14 2.95 3.91
C PRO A 207 6.45 3.62 4.35
N THR A 208 6.38 4.68 5.15
CA THR A 208 7.56 5.41 5.68
C THR A 208 8.10 4.81 6.97
N GLY A 209 7.39 3.85 7.56
CA GLY A 209 7.73 3.27 8.85
C GLY A 209 7.66 4.28 9.99
N LEU A 210 7.08 5.46 9.74
CA LEU A 210 6.91 6.49 10.75
C LEU A 210 5.67 6.19 11.58
N GLN A 211 5.81 6.38 12.89
CA GLN A 211 4.65 6.53 13.74
C GLN A 211 4.10 7.95 13.61
N ALA A 212 2.77 8.10 13.77
CA ALA A 212 2.12 9.41 13.69
C ALA A 212 2.67 10.40 14.74
N ASN A 213 3.09 9.92 15.91
CA ASN A 213 3.72 10.73 16.95
C ASN A 213 5.11 11.25 16.53
N GLU A 214 5.89 10.46 15.79
CA GLU A 214 7.20 10.88 15.27
C GLU A 214 7.04 11.95 14.19
N ALA A 215 6.05 11.79 13.30
CA ALA A 215 5.71 12.82 12.32
C ALA A 215 5.25 14.12 12.99
N LEU A 216 4.43 14.05 14.04
CA LEU A 216 4.03 15.22 14.83
C LEU A 216 5.21 15.87 15.55
N ALA A 217 6.13 15.07 16.10
CA ALA A 217 7.34 15.60 16.73
C ALA A 217 8.18 16.38 15.71
N ALA A 218 8.34 15.85 14.49
CA ALA A 218 9.03 16.55 13.43
C ALA A 218 8.32 17.84 12.99
N LEU A 219 6.98 17.84 12.92
CA LEU A 219 6.20 19.06 12.67
C LEU A 219 6.47 20.13 13.74
N ARG A 220 6.52 19.74 15.03
CA ARG A 220 6.85 20.66 16.13
C ARG A 220 8.28 21.18 16.06
N THR A 221 9.23 20.35 15.64
CA THR A 221 10.63 20.79 15.48
C THR A 221 10.74 21.84 14.37
N THR A 222 10.05 21.64 13.24
CA THR A 222 10.12 22.57 12.09
C THR A 222 9.24 23.82 12.29
N ARG A 223 8.09 23.68 12.94
CA ARG A 223 7.16 24.78 13.27
C ARG A 223 6.65 24.63 14.71
N PRO A 224 7.36 25.20 15.70
CA PRO A 224 7.01 25.07 17.11
C PRO A 224 5.61 25.59 17.45
N ASP A 225 5.17 26.65 16.76
CA ASP A 225 3.88 27.30 17.01
C ASP A 225 2.70 26.61 16.31
N LEU A 226 2.92 25.49 15.61
CA LEU A 226 1.84 24.78 14.92
C LEU A 226 0.85 24.22 15.95
N PRO A 227 -0.44 24.62 15.92
CA PRO A 227 -1.42 24.08 16.84
C PRO A 227 -1.64 22.58 16.57
N ILE A 228 -1.69 21.78 17.63
CA ILE A 228 -2.04 20.35 17.57
C ILE A 228 -3.28 20.13 18.42
N ARG A 229 -4.34 19.58 17.80
CA ARG A 229 -5.64 19.39 18.46
C ARG A 229 -6.01 17.91 18.58
N PRO A 230 -6.62 17.47 19.69
CA PRO A 230 -7.07 16.09 19.86
C PRO A 230 -8.17 15.71 18.84
N TRP A 231 -8.20 14.44 18.42
CA TRP A 231 -9.30 13.92 17.60
C TRP A 231 -10.51 13.62 18.50
N THR A 232 -11.44 14.57 18.59
CA THR A 232 -12.76 14.34 19.18
C THR A 232 -13.66 13.70 18.13
N SER A 233 -14.08 12.46 18.34
CA SER A 233 -14.93 11.69 17.43
C SER A 233 -16.20 12.46 17.00
N ASN A 234 -16.56 12.33 15.72
CA ASN A 234 -17.77 12.85 15.03
C ASN A 234 -17.69 14.22 14.34
N GLY A 235 -16.57 14.48 13.66
CA GLY A 235 -16.50 15.51 12.63
C GLY A 235 -15.59 16.64 13.03
N VAL A 236 -14.55 16.85 12.25
CA VAL A 236 -13.87 18.14 12.21
C VAL A 236 -14.91 19.12 11.67
N VAL A 237 -15.62 19.81 12.56
CA VAL A 237 -16.38 21.00 12.17
C VAL A 237 -15.32 22.06 11.86
N LEU A 238 -15.01 22.19 10.58
CA LEU A 238 -14.32 23.37 10.09
C LEU A 238 -15.18 24.57 10.49
N PRO A 239 -14.62 25.65 11.06
CA PRO A 239 -15.35 26.89 11.17
C PRO A 239 -15.55 27.44 9.75
N ILE A 240 -16.57 26.95 9.06
CA ILE A 240 -17.10 27.58 7.86
C ILE A 240 -17.84 28.81 8.39
N ARG A 241 -17.28 30.00 8.17
CA ARG A 241 -18.00 31.25 8.43
C ARG A 241 -19.30 31.22 7.63
N GLY A 242 -20.44 31.12 8.33
CA GLY A 242 -21.78 31.06 7.74
C GLY A 242 -22.76 30.10 8.43
N ALA A 243 -22.28 29.14 9.24
CA ALA A 243 -23.13 28.32 10.09
C ALA A 243 -23.20 28.88 11.51
N THR A 244 -23.98 29.96 11.69
CA THR A 244 -24.62 30.25 12.97
C THR A 244 -25.53 29.08 13.31
N ASP A 245 -25.10 28.25 14.27
CA ASP A 245 -25.90 27.74 15.39
C ASP A 245 -25.09 26.62 16.08
N VAL A 246 -24.19 27.08 16.95
CA VAL A 246 -23.54 26.25 17.97
C VAL A 246 -24.57 26.07 19.10
N PRO A 247 -24.94 24.85 19.51
CA PRO A 247 -25.31 24.65 20.90
C PRO A 247 -24.02 24.62 21.71
N ASP A 248 -23.89 25.58 22.62
CA ASP A 248 -22.90 25.62 23.69
C ASP A 248 -22.64 24.22 24.24
N THR A 249 -21.44 23.69 24.01
CA THR A 249 -20.94 22.56 24.77
C THR A 249 -19.76 23.04 25.61
N VAL A 250 -20.18 23.69 26.71
CA VAL A 250 -19.66 23.53 28.07
C VAL A 250 -18.14 23.67 28.23
N GLU A 251 -17.76 24.77 28.85
CA GLU A 251 -16.59 24.86 29.74
C GLU A 251 -16.36 23.53 30.48
N VAL A 252 -15.37 22.75 30.03
CA VAL A 252 -14.71 21.83 30.94
C VAL A 252 -13.73 22.67 31.73
N THR A 253 -14.28 23.23 32.81
CA THR A 253 -13.54 23.83 33.91
C THR A 253 -12.45 22.87 34.38
N THR A 254 -11.32 23.48 34.70
CA THR A 254 -10.18 22.85 35.33
C THR A 254 -10.57 22.30 36.72
N TYR A 255 -9.88 21.23 37.13
CA TYR A 255 -9.76 20.61 38.45
C TYR A 255 -10.62 19.37 38.80
N GLY A 256 -9.86 18.35 39.23
CA GLY A 256 -10.24 17.04 39.73
C GLY A 256 -9.05 16.10 39.65
#